data_AF-A0A6N7DXZ1-F1
#
_entry.id   AF-A0A6N7DXZ1-F1
#
_cell.length_a   1.000
_cell.length_b   1.000
_cell.length_c   1.000
_cell.angle_alpha   90.00
_cell.angle_beta   90.00
_cell.angle_gamma   90.00
#
_symmetry.space_group_name_H-M   'P 1'
#
loop_
_entity.id
_entity.type
_entity.pdbx_description
1 polymer ?
#
loop_
_entity_poly.entity_id
_entity_poly.type
_entity_poly.pdbx_seq_one_letter_code
_entity_poly.pdbx_strand_id
1 'polypeptide(L)'
;MSEVLNIKYRLKAKQLLDAFDLNLKRLKEEGVDADGNESEAGTIDLLSEWLEEAIENGVEIDALHDRARQLAQFAFERGYTQHEVEELLTMRPNPNGKRPE
;
A
#
# COMPACT_ATOMS: atom_id res chain seq x y z
N MET A 1 -17.72 -9.72 -21.91
CA MET A 1 -16.33 -9.83 -21.38
C MET A 1 -16.06 -8.93 -20.17
N SER A 2 -17.05 -8.18 -19.67
CA SER A 2 -16.91 -7.18 -18.61
C SER A 2 -16.92 -7.73 -17.16
N GLU A 3 -17.67 -8.80 -16.88
CA GLU A 3 -17.88 -9.25 -15.50
C GLU A 3 -16.68 -10.00 -14.91
N VAL A 4 -16.03 -10.86 -15.72
CA VAL A 4 -14.83 -11.62 -15.29
C VAL A 4 -13.65 -10.69 -14.99
N LEU A 5 -13.47 -9.63 -15.79
CA LEU A 5 -12.43 -8.62 -15.54
C LEU A 5 -12.71 -7.86 -14.23
N ASN A 6 -13.96 -7.45 -14.01
CA ASN A 6 -14.38 -6.78 -12.78
C ASN A 6 -14.15 -7.65 -11.53
N ILE A 7 -14.47 -8.95 -11.60
CA ILE A 7 -14.20 -9.91 -10.52
C ILE A 7 -12.69 -10.03 -10.25
N LYS A 8 -11.85 -10.08 -11.29
CA LYS A 8 -10.40 -10.15 -11.14
C LYS A 8 -9.83 -8.91 -10.46
N TYR A 9 -10.23 -7.71 -10.87
CA TYR A 9 -9.76 -6.46 -10.26
C TYR A 9 -10.18 -6.36 -8.79
N ARG A 10 -11.44 -6.68 -8.47
CA ARG A 10 -11.93 -6.69 -7.08
C ARG A 10 -11.21 -7.72 -6.21
N LEU A 11 -10.95 -8.92 -6.74
CA LEU A 11 -10.22 -9.96 -6.02
C LEU A 11 -8.77 -9.52 -5.75
N LYS A 12 -8.12 -8.94 -6.75
CA LYS A 12 -6.75 -8.43 -6.63
C LYS A 12 -6.66 -7.32 -5.59
N ALA A 13 -7.54 -6.31 -5.67
CA ALA A 13 -7.63 -5.26 -4.67
C ALA A 13 -7.80 -5.83 -3.25
N LYS A 14 -8.70 -6.81 -3.08
CA LYS A 14 -8.89 -7.46 -1.77
C LYS A 14 -7.60 -8.13 -1.29
N GLN A 15 -6.92 -8.88 -2.15
CA GLN A 15 -5.67 -9.58 -1.80
C GLN A 15 -4.57 -8.60 -1.40
N LEU A 16 -4.45 -7.47 -2.09
CA LEU A 16 -3.50 -6.40 -1.76
C LEU A 16 -3.79 -5.82 -0.38
N LEU A 17 -5.06 -5.52 -0.08
CA LEU A 17 -5.44 -4.93 1.22
C LEU A 17 -5.33 -5.93 2.38
N ASP A 18 -5.67 -7.20 2.15
CA ASP A 18 -5.49 -8.26 3.14
C ASP A 18 -3.98 -8.46 3.43
N ALA A 19 -3.13 -8.42 2.39
CA ALA A 19 -1.68 -8.50 2.54
C ALA A 19 -1.09 -7.27 3.23
N PHE A 20 -1.61 -6.07 2.92
CA PHE A 20 -1.25 -4.83 3.57
C PHE A 20 -1.47 -4.92 5.08
N ASP A 21 -2.69 -5.32 5.49
CA ASP A 21 -3.07 -5.37 6.90
C ASP A 21 -2.19 -6.37 7.67
N LEU A 22 -1.90 -7.52 7.05
CA LEU A 22 -1.02 -8.53 7.64
C LEU A 22 0.42 -8.03 7.81
N ASN A 23 1.00 -7.40 6.78
CA ASN A 23 2.38 -6.94 6.82
C ASN A 23 2.57 -5.74 7.74
N LEU A 24 1.63 -4.79 7.75
CA LEU A 24 1.69 -3.67 8.69
C LEU A 24 1.57 -4.16 10.14
N LYS A 25 0.73 -5.17 10.39
CA LYS A 25 0.64 -5.79 11.72
C LYS A 25 1.96 -6.47 12.11
N ARG A 26 2.55 -7.27 11.20
CA ARG A 26 3.84 -7.93 11.42
C ARG A 26 4.94 -6.92 11.75
N LEU A 27 5.07 -5.84 10.97
CA LEU A 27 6.05 -4.78 11.23
C LEU A 27 5.88 -4.11 12.59
N LYS A 28 4.63 -3.96 13.06
CA LYS A 28 4.34 -3.37 14.38
C LYS A 28 4.68 -4.31 15.53
N GLU A 29 4.44 -5.62 15.38
CA GLU A 29 4.58 -6.60 16.46
C GLU A 29 5.98 -7.23 16.52
N GLU A 30 6.54 -7.56 15.36
CA GLU A 30 7.76 -8.37 15.23
C GLU A 30 8.94 -7.54 14.68
N GLY A 31 8.66 -6.42 14.01
CA GLY A 31 9.66 -5.65 13.28
C GLY A 31 10.04 -6.33 11.95
N VAL A 32 11.27 -6.09 11.49
CA VAL A 32 11.85 -6.75 10.32
C VAL A 32 12.35 -8.15 10.62
N ASP A 33 12.52 -8.96 9.58
CA ASP A 33 13.06 -10.30 9.74
C ASP A 33 14.48 -10.27 10.36
N ALA A 34 14.75 -11.21 11.27
CA ALA A 34 16.05 -11.29 11.92
C ALA A 34 17.17 -11.70 10.95
N ASP A 35 16.78 -12.29 9.81
CA ASP A 35 17.69 -12.71 8.74
C ASP A 35 18.13 -11.54 7.85
N GLY A 36 17.52 -10.35 8.00
CA GLY A 36 17.88 -9.13 7.28
C GLY A 36 17.63 -9.20 5.77
N ASN A 37 16.78 -10.12 5.32
CA ASN A 37 16.37 -10.19 3.91
C ASN A 37 15.32 -9.14 3.58
N GLU A 38 14.67 -8.58 4.61
CA GLU A 38 13.68 -7.54 4.47
C GLU A 38 14.09 -6.30 5.26
N SER A 39 13.97 -5.13 4.63
CA SER A 39 14.19 -3.85 5.30
C SER A 39 12.86 -3.19 5.61
N GLU A 40 12.76 -2.55 6.77
CA GLU A 40 11.53 -1.90 7.24
C GLU A 40 11.08 -0.84 6.24
N ALA A 41 12.05 -0.05 5.74
CA ALA A 41 11.83 0.93 4.70
C ALA A 41 11.27 0.30 3.40
N GLY A 42 11.86 -0.81 2.95
CA GLY A 42 11.37 -1.52 1.76
C GLY A 42 9.96 -2.09 1.94
N THR A 43 9.61 -2.59 3.13
CA THR A 43 8.25 -3.02 3.41
C THR A 43 7.29 -1.84 3.49
N ILE A 44 7.69 -0.70 4.07
CA ILE A 44 6.88 0.54 4.09
C ILE A 44 6.58 1.02 2.67
N ASP A 45 7.58 1.04 1.79
CA ASP A 45 7.41 1.44 0.39
C ASP A 45 6.43 0.48 -0.32
N LEU A 46 6.62 -0.84 -0.15
CA LEU A 46 5.73 -1.86 -0.70
C LEU A 46 4.28 -1.71 -0.21
N LEU A 47 4.08 -1.39 1.07
CA LEU A 47 2.75 -1.13 1.63
C LEU A 47 2.09 0.08 0.96
N SER A 48 2.85 1.13 0.63
CA SER A 48 2.32 2.27 -0.10
C SER A 48 1.94 1.90 -1.54
N GLU A 49 2.79 1.15 -2.23
CA GLU A 49 2.52 0.64 -3.59
C GLU A 49 1.23 -0.17 -3.64
N TRP A 50 0.93 -0.99 -2.62
CA TRP A 50 -0.33 -1.74 -2.56
C TRP A 50 -1.57 -0.86 -2.39
N LEU A 51 -1.46 0.28 -1.70
CA LEU A 51 -2.56 1.25 -1.60
C LEU A 51 -2.82 1.92 -2.95
N GLU A 52 -1.75 2.30 -3.66
CA GLU A 52 -1.85 2.85 -5.01
C GLU A 52 -2.46 1.81 -5.98
N GLU A 53 -1.94 0.59 -5.98
CA GLU A 53 -2.43 -0.49 -6.83
C GLU A 53 -3.89 -0.86 -6.50
N ALA A 54 -4.32 -0.80 -5.24
CA ALA A 54 -5.72 -1.00 -4.88
C ALA A 54 -6.65 0.03 -5.56
N ILE A 55 -6.21 1.29 -5.69
CA ILE A 55 -6.97 2.32 -6.42
C ILE A 55 -7.00 2.05 -7.91
N GLU A 56 -5.88 1.63 -8.50
CA GLU A 56 -5.83 1.20 -9.89
C GLU A 56 -6.78 0.02 -10.17
N ASN A 57 -7.07 -0.80 -9.14
CA ASN A 57 -8.02 -1.91 -9.19
C ASN A 57 -9.46 -1.51 -8.79
N GLY A 58 -9.75 -0.22 -8.64
CA GLY A 58 -11.09 0.33 -8.45
C GLY A 58 -11.54 0.48 -7.01
N VAL A 59 -10.61 0.55 -6.05
CA VAL A 59 -10.93 0.93 -4.67
C VAL A 59 -10.97 2.46 -4.56
N GLU A 60 -12.01 2.99 -3.94
CA GLU A 60 -12.12 4.43 -3.67
C GLU A 60 -11.12 4.88 -2.61
N ILE A 61 -10.55 6.07 -2.78
CA ILE A 61 -9.56 6.64 -1.86
C ILE A 61 -10.10 6.70 -0.42
N ASP A 62 -11.37 7.04 -0.24
CA ASP A 62 -12.03 7.11 1.07
C ASP A 62 -11.99 5.75 1.81
N ALA A 63 -12.03 4.63 1.09
CA ALA A 63 -11.94 3.29 1.67
C ALA A 63 -10.51 2.91 2.09
N LEU A 64 -9.51 3.66 1.64
CA LEU A 64 -8.10 3.47 1.98
C LEU A 64 -7.58 4.46 3.01
N HIS A 65 -8.35 5.51 3.31
CA HIS A 65 -7.95 6.58 4.22
C HIS A 65 -7.46 6.06 5.58
N ASP A 66 -8.15 5.08 6.18
CA ASP A 66 -7.73 4.50 7.46
C ASP A 66 -6.41 3.73 7.35
N ARG A 67 -6.17 3.01 6.25
CA ARG A 67 -4.92 2.27 6.01
C ARG A 67 -3.75 3.21 5.73
N ALA A 68 -3.96 4.21 4.88
CA ALA A 68 -2.99 5.25 4.60
C ALA A 68 -2.59 5.99 5.90
N ARG A 69 -3.57 6.31 6.76
CA ARG A 69 -3.31 6.91 8.06
C ARG A 69 -2.50 6.00 8.98
N GLN A 70 -2.80 4.70 9.00
CA GLN A 70 -2.03 3.75 9.81
C GLN A 70 -0.58 3.60 9.32
N LEU A 71 -0.35 3.65 8.00
CA LEU A 71 0.99 3.63 7.42
C LEU A 71 1.75 4.92 7.74
N ALA A 72 1.11 6.09 7.57
CA ALA A 72 1.69 7.38 7.95
C ALA A 72 2.11 7.39 9.43
N GLN A 73 1.20 6.97 10.31
CA GLN A 73 1.47 6.91 11.75
C GLN A 73 2.66 6.01 12.05
N PHE A 74 2.72 4.83 11.42
CA PHE A 74 3.84 3.92 11.59
C PHE A 74 5.15 4.52 11.07
N ALA A 75 5.17 5.13 9.89
CA ALA A 75 6.35 5.78 9.34
C ALA A 75 6.86 6.91 10.25
N PHE A 76 5.96 7.74 10.80
CA PHE A 76 6.34 8.76 11.78
C PHE A 76 6.99 8.18 13.04
N GLU A 77 6.45 7.07 13.57
CA GLU A 77 7.03 6.38 14.73
C GLU A 77 8.43 5.83 14.44
N ARG A 78 8.75 5.57 13.18
CA ARG A 78 10.07 5.13 12.71
C ARG A 78 11.00 6.29 12.33
N GLY A 79 10.55 7.54 12.47
CA GLY A 79 11.36 8.74 12.30
C GLY A 79 11.28 9.38 10.92
N TYR A 80 10.35 8.96 10.07
CA TYR A 80 10.09 9.65 8.80
C TYR A 80 9.60 11.07 9.08
N THR A 81 10.07 12.01 8.27
CA THR A 81 9.60 13.40 8.29
C THR A 81 8.23 13.54 7.66
N GLN A 82 7.55 14.65 7.93
CA GLN A 82 6.27 14.95 7.28
C GLN A 82 6.39 14.94 5.76
N HIS A 83 7.49 15.47 5.21
CA HIS A 83 7.70 15.51 3.77
C HIS A 83 7.88 14.10 3.18
N GLU A 84 8.61 13.22 3.87
CA GLU A 84 8.79 11.83 3.42
C GLU A 84 7.48 11.03 3.49
N VAL A 85 6.65 11.24 4.51
CA VAL A 85 5.33 10.61 4.61
C VAL A 85 4.37 11.15 3.55
N GLU A 86 4.42 12.45 3.27
CA GLU A 86 3.67 13.07 2.17
C GLU A 86 4.09 12.46 0.84
N GLU A 87 5.39 12.35 0.55
CA GLU A 87 5.88 11.73 -0.69
C GLU A 87 5.51 10.24 -0.77
N LEU A 88 5.62 9.50 0.34
CA LEU A 88 5.25 8.09 0.43
C LEU A 88 3.78 7.87 0.03
N LEU A 89 2.88 8.72 0.54
CA LEU A 89 1.43 8.59 0.31
C LEU A 89 0.90 9.42 -0.86
N THR A 90 1.75 10.21 -1.50
CA THR A 90 1.39 10.96 -2.70
C THR A 90 1.36 10.00 -3.87
N MET A 91 0.15 9.66 -4.29
CA MET A 91 -0.08 8.91 -5.51
C MET A 91 0.29 9.79 -6.70
N ARG A 92 1.49 9.57 -7.24
CA ARG A 92 1.90 10.26 -8.46
C ARG A 92 1.19 9.57 -9.62
N PRO A 93 0.53 10.31 -10.52
CA PRO A 93 0.03 9.68 -11.74
C PRO A 93 1.22 9.04 -12.46
N ASN A 94 1.20 7.71 -12.57
CA ASN A 94 2.23 6.95 -13.23
C ASN A 94 2.46 7.55 -14.64
N PRO A 95 3.62 8.17 -14.93
CA PRO A 95 3.86 8.77 -16.24
C PRO A 95 3.90 7.72 -17.37
N ASN A 96 4.03 6.44 -17.02
CA ASN A 96 3.93 5.29 -17.92
C ASN A 96 2.61 4.50 -17.76
N GLY A 97 1.66 5.02 -16.99
CA GLY A 97 0.38 4.39 -16.69
C GLY A 97 -0.48 4.29 -17.94
N LYS A 98 -0.25 3.23 -18.74
CA LYS A 98 -1.25 2.74 -19.68
C LYS A 98 -2.50 2.48 -18.85
N ARG A 99 -3.49 3.36 -18.96
CA ARG A 99 -4.84 3.06 -18.52
C ARG A 99 -5.22 1.74 -19.20
N PRO A 100 -5.62 0.69 -18.46
CA PRO A 100 -6.20 -0.47 -19.12
C PRO A 100 -7.47 0.00 -19.85
N GLU A 101 -7.50 -0.23 -21.17
CA GLU A 101 -8.70 -0.05 -22.02
C GLU A 101 -9.80 -1.05 -21.64
#